data_AF-A0A554IBE1-F1
#
_entry.id   AF-A0A554IBE1-F1
#
_cell.length_a   1.000
_cell.length_b   1.000
_cell.length_c   1.000
_cell.angle_alpha   90.00
_cell.angle_beta   90.00
_cell.angle_gamma   90.00
#
_symmetry.space_group_name_H-M   'P 1'
#
loop_
_entity.id
_entity.type
_entity.pdbx_description
1 polymer ?
#
loop_
_entity_poly.entity_id
_entity_poly.type
_entity_poly.pdbx_seq_one_letter_code
_entity_poly.pdbx_strand_id
1 'polypeptide(L)'
;MSLEHYELRKLQESEVKSFSPEARAALESKGYKIYSLRGLTIRNLIDAGKPFWFVSPSLGNLISALNSEVAINPKKLFLQDSFARVPDQQVKMVEKFSRQLEQMVPGVRAVVADEPSVWGEIYYLHFDALGGEVLFGPPKFLYTITRTQAECGFAVFGCARTGRGPSADGWVPERHLPSVGVAPLIVPA
;
A
#
# COMPACT_ATOMS: atom_id res chain seq x y z
N MET A 1 9.98 -20.28 -24.21
CA MET A 1 9.43 -19.52 -23.07
C MET A 1 10.58 -18.82 -22.38
N SER A 2 10.51 -17.50 -22.18
CA SER A 2 11.54 -16.77 -21.44
C SER A 2 11.43 -17.07 -19.94
N LEU A 3 12.54 -16.95 -19.21
CA LEU A 3 12.59 -17.08 -17.75
C LEU A 3 11.55 -16.18 -17.05
N GLU A 4 11.26 -15.00 -17.61
CA GLU A 4 10.22 -14.09 -17.12
C GLU A 4 8.81 -14.71 -17.12
N HIS A 5 8.45 -15.48 -18.15
CA HIS A 5 7.13 -16.12 -18.22
C HIS A 5 6.98 -17.28 -17.22
N TYR A 6 8.10 -17.89 -16.80
CA TYR A 6 8.11 -18.98 -15.83
C TYR A 6 7.94 -18.45 -14.40
N GLU A 7 8.67 -17.39 -14.04
CA GLU A 7 8.56 -16.74 -12.72
C GLU A 7 7.17 -16.07 -12.51
N LEU A 8 6.61 -15.45 -13.56
CA LEU A 8 5.25 -14.88 -13.52
C LEU A 8 4.16 -15.91 -13.23
N ARG A 9 4.26 -17.12 -13.79
CA ARG A 9 3.30 -18.21 -13.50
C ARG A 9 3.47 -18.77 -12.10
N LYS A 10 4.70 -18.90 -11.62
CA LYS A 10 4.98 -19.43 -10.28
C LYS A 10 4.49 -18.48 -9.16
N LEU A 11 4.52 -17.16 -9.41
CA LEU A 11 3.89 -16.16 -8.55
C LEU A 11 2.35 -16.26 -8.56
N GLN A 12 1.74 -16.54 -9.72
CA GLN A 12 0.29 -16.76 -9.85
C GLN A 12 -0.24 -18.04 -9.18
N GLU A 13 0.61 -19.06 -8.98
CA GLU A 13 0.25 -20.34 -8.32
C GLU A 13 0.48 -20.34 -6.80
N SER A 14 0.98 -19.24 -6.23
CA SER A 14 1.02 -19.06 -4.77
C SER A 14 -0.40 -18.84 -4.21
N GLU A 15 -0.79 -19.67 -3.25
CA GLU A 15 -2.09 -19.55 -2.57
C GLU A 15 -2.21 -18.15 -1.94
N VAL A 16 -3.24 -17.39 -2.34
CA VAL A 16 -3.52 -16.06 -1.81
C VAL A 16 -3.75 -16.19 -0.30
N LYS A 17 -2.81 -15.68 0.50
CA LYS A 17 -2.99 -15.66 1.96
C LYS A 17 -4.22 -14.83 2.29
N SER A 18 -5.18 -15.44 2.98
CA SER A 18 -6.47 -14.83 3.29
C SER A 18 -6.65 -14.68 4.80
N PHE A 19 -7.45 -13.71 5.22
CA PHE A 19 -7.80 -13.58 6.63
C PHE A 19 -8.70 -14.75 7.05
N SER A 20 -8.57 -15.21 8.30
CA SER A 20 -9.59 -16.11 8.86
C SER A 20 -10.96 -15.39 8.90
N PRO A 21 -12.09 -16.13 8.87
CA PRO A 21 -13.42 -15.53 8.99
C PRO A 21 -13.56 -14.63 10.24
N GLU A 22 -12.96 -15.02 11.36
CA GLU A 22 -12.99 -14.28 12.63
C GLU A 22 -12.17 -12.99 12.52
N ALA A 23 -10.96 -13.06 11.98
CA ALA A 23 -10.09 -11.90 11.78
C ALA A 23 -10.75 -10.89 10.81
N ARG A 24 -11.34 -11.38 9.72
CA ARG A 24 -12.11 -10.58 8.77
C ARG A 24 -13.25 -9.83 9.47
N ALA A 25 -14.12 -10.55 10.17
CA ALA A 25 -15.26 -9.94 10.85
C ALA A 25 -14.82 -8.91 11.90
N ALA A 26 -13.75 -9.20 12.64
CA ALA A 26 -13.19 -8.29 13.64
C ALA A 26 -12.59 -7.02 13.00
N LEU A 27 -11.89 -7.14 11.86
CA LEU A 27 -11.37 -5.98 11.11
C LEU A 27 -12.51 -5.13 10.52
N GLU A 28 -13.49 -5.77 9.87
CA GLU A 28 -14.62 -5.07 9.26
C GLU A 28 -15.46 -4.33 10.30
N SER A 29 -15.72 -4.93 11.47
CA SER A 29 -16.44 -4.26 12.58
C SER A 29 -15.70 -3.04 13.12
N LYS A 30 -14.37 -2.97 12.96
CA LYS A 30 -13.53 -1.82 13.32
C LYS A 30 -13.38 -0.81 12.17
N GLY A 31 -14.10 -1.01 11.06
CA GLY A 31 -14.13 -0.10 9.91
C GLY A 31 -13.00 -0.29 8.90
N TYR A 32 -12.28 -1.41 8.95
CA TYR A 32 -11.31 -1.76 7.91
C TYR A 32 -12.03 -2.24 6.65
N LYS A 33 -11.41 -1.98 5.50
CA LYS A 33 -11.78 -2.53 4.19
C LYS A 33 -10.72 -3.53 3.77
N ILE A 34 -11.17 -4.69 3.32
CA ILE A 34 -10.31 -5.80 2.89
C ILE A 34 -10.27 -5.84 1.36
N TYR A 35 -9.08 -6.00 0.81
CA TYR A 35 -8.82 -6.10 -0.61
C TYR A 35 -7.97 -7.35 -0.88
N SER A 36 -8.31 -8.10 -1.91
CA SER A 36 -7.49 -9.22 -2.39
C SER A 36 -6.55 -8.70 -3.47
N LEU A 37 -5.25 -8.64 -3.17
CA LEU A 37 -4.23 -8.18 -4.12
C LEU A 37 -3.80 -9.33 -5.03
N ARG A 38 -3.37 -8.98 -6.24
CA ARG A 38 -2.92 -9.93 -7.27
C ARG A 38 -1.42 -9.89 -7.52
N GLY A 39 -0.68 -9.04 -6.79
CA GLY A 39 0.76 -8.87 -6.98
C GLY A 39 1.11 -8.17 -8.29
N LEU A 40 0.28 -7.23 -8.75
CA LEU A 40 0.50 -6.49 -9.98
C LEU A 40 1.61 -5.46 -9.82
N THR A 41 2.37 -5.23 -10.89
CA THR A 41 3.27 -4.07 -10.99
C THR A 41 2.49 -2.80 -11.33
N ILE A 42 3.11 -1.63 -11.12
CA ILE A 42 2.55 -0.35 -11.62
C ILE A 42 2.38 -0.42 -13.15
N ARG A 43 3.33 -1.03 -13.87
CA ARG A 43 3.22 -1.23 -15.32
C ARG A 43 1.98 -2.04 -15.70
N ASN A 44 1.68 -3.13 -14.99
CA ASN A 44 0.48 -3.93 -15.25
C ASN A 44 -0.80 -3.10 -15.04
N LEU A 45 -0.83 -2.24 -14.01
CA LEU A 45 -1.97 -1.34 -13.78
C LEU A 45 -2.12 -0.33 -14.93
N ILE A 46 -1.02 0.28 -15.38
CA ILE A 46 -1.02 1.22 -16.52
C ILE A 46 -1.51 0.53 -17.79
N ASP A 47 -1.00 -0.67 -18.10
CA ASP A 47 -1.40 -1.45 -19.27
C ASP A 47 -2.89 -1.85 -19.22
N ALA A 48 -3.46 -1.99 -18.01
CA ALA A 48 -4.90 -2.19 -17.79
C ALA A 48 -5.72 -0.89 -17.86
N GLY A 49 -5.14 0.22 -18.30
CA GLY A 49 -5.82 1.51 -18.46
C GLY A 49 -5.99 2.30 -17.16
N LYS A 50 -5.24 1.97 -16.10
CA LYS A 50 -5.28 2.70 -14.83
C LYS A 50 -4.24 3.84 -14.82
N PRO A 51 -4.67 5.11 -14.85
CA PRO A 51 -3.76 6.24 -15.13
C PRO A 51 -2.95 6.65 -13.89
N PHE A 52 -1.63 6.79 -14.00
CA PHE A 52 -0.82 7.39 -12.94
C PHE A 52 -0.44 8.83 -13.31
N TRP A 53 -0.49 9.74 -12.32
CA TRP A 53 -0.07 11.12 -12.54
C TRP A 53 1.43 11.20 -12.76
N PHE A 54 2.19 10.43 -11.98
CA PHE A 54 3.63 10.33 -12.09
C PHE A 54 4.13 8.99 -11.55
N VAL A 55 5.16 8.41 -12.20
CA VAL A 55 5.85 7.21 -11.74
C VAL A 55 7.33 7.41 -11.99
N SER A 56 8.16 7.37 -10.94
CA SER A 56 9.61 7.36 -11.12
C SER A 56 10.04 6.13 -11.92
N PRO A 57 10.93 6.25 -12.93
CA PRO A 57 11.26 5.15 -13.84
C PRO A 57 11.67 3.85 -13.14
N SER A 58 12.42 3.93 -12.05
CA SER A 58 12.89 2.78 -11.26
C SER A 58 11.79 2.04 -10.49
N LEU A 59 10.59 2.63 -10.34
CA LEU A 59 9.49 2.04 -9.57
C LEU A 59 8.46 1.29 -10.43
N GLY A 60 8.41 1.54 -11.74
CA GLY A 60 7.33 1.06 -12.61
C GLY A 60 7.26 -0.46 -12.77
N ASN A 61 8.42 -1.13 -12.76
CA ASN A 61 8.56 -2.56 -13.03
C ASN A 61 8.78 -3.40 -11.76
N LEU A 62 8.74 -2.80 -10.57
CA LEU A 62 8.95 -3.52 -9.33
C LEU A 62 7.79 -4.49 -9.09
N ILE A 63 8.13 -5.78 -9.02
CA ILE A 63 7.20 -6.88 -8.77
C ILE A 63 6.76 -6.80 -7.31
N SER A 64 5.46 -6.68 -7.08
CA SER A 64 4.90 -6.85 -5.74
C SER A 64 4.97 -8.32 -5.37
N ALA A 65 5.66 -8.63 -4.28
CA ALA A 65 5.66 -9.98 -3.71
C ALA A 65 4.34 -10.31 -2.97
N LEU A 66 3.43 -9.34 -2.81
CA LEU A 66 2.25 -9.50 -1.99
C LEU A 66 1.04 -9.96 -2.80
N ASN A 67 0.88 -11.28 -2.91
CA ASN A 67 -0.34 -11.95 -3.37
C ASN A 67 -1.14 -12.43 -2.15
N SER A 68 -1.90 -11.51 -1.55
CA SER A 68 -2.57 -11.72 -0.25
C SER A 68 -3.80 -10.82 -0.13
N GLU A 69 -4.71 -11.19 0.74
CA GLU A 69 -5.64 -10.24 1.31
C GLU A 69 -4.90 -9.25 2.21
N VAL A 70 -5.34 -8.00 2.14
CA VAL A 70 -4.85 -6.91 2.97
C VAL A 70 -6.01 -6.10 3.48
N ALA A 71 -5.84 -5.45 4.63
CA ALA A 71 -6.85 -4.54 5.16
C ALA A 71 -6.26 -3.15 5.44
N ILE A 72 -7.06 -2.12 5.15
CA ILE A 72 -6.75 -0.72 5.48
C ILE A 72 -7.97 -0.05 6.10
N ASN A 73 -7.76 0.97 6.93
CA ASN A 73 -8.85 1.82 7.43
C ASN A 73 -8.91 3.13 6.62
N PRO A 74 -9.79 3.28 5.61
CA PRO A 74 -9.78 4.47 4.76
C PRO A 74 -10.13 5.76 5.51
N LYS A 75 -10.83 5.67 6.66
CA LYS A 75 -11.16 6.84 7.49
C LYS A 75 -10.00 7.26 8.40
N LYS A 76 -9.07 6.34 8.68
CA LYS A 76 -7.90 6.53 9.56
C LYS A 76 -6.66 5.93 8.90
N LEU A 77 -6.42 6.34 7.65
CA LEU A 77 -5.44 5.68 6.80
C LEU A 77 -4.02 5.80 7.35
N PHE A 78 -3.68 6.94 7.94
CA PHE A 78 -2.35 7.20 8.50
C PHE A 78 -2.35 7.04 10.01
N LEU A 79 -1.23 6.55 10.55
CA LEU A 79 -0.99 6.62 11.99
C LEU A 79 -0.91 8.08 12.43
N GLN A 80 -1.59 8.39 13.54
CA GLN A 80 -1.54 9.71 14.15
C GLN A 80 -0.09 10.11 14.45
N ASP A 81 0.24 11.38 14.22
CA ASP A 81 1.56 11.98 14.40
C ASP A 81 2.67 11.46 13.46
N SER A 82 2.37 10.56 12.51
CA SER A 82 3.39 9.99 11.62
C SER A 82 4.02 11.02 10.67
N PHE A 83 3.28 12.05 10.25
CA PHE A 83 3.76 13.12 9.37
C PHE A 83 4.91 13.96 9.96
N ALA A 84 5.09 13.93 11.29
CA ALA A 84 6.16 14.63 11.99
C ALA A 84 7.38 13.73 12.27
N ARG A 85 7.43 12.54 11.66
CA ARG A 85 8.43 11.50 11.96
C ARG A 85 9.21 11.12 10.70
N VAL A 86 10.48 10.77 10.88
CA VAL A 86 11.33 10.23 9.81
C VAL A 86 10.98 8.75 9.54
N PRO A 87 11.33 8.18 8.37
CA PRO A 87 10.93 6.83 7.97
C PRO A 87 11.20 5.73 9.00
N ASP A 88 12.39 5.69 9.60
CA ASP A 88 12.72 4.69 10.62
C ASP A 88 11.83 4.79 11.87
N GLN A 89 11.43 6.01 12.23
CA GLN A 89 10.49 6.23 13.33
C GLN A 89 9.08 5.79 12.92
N GLN A 90 8.67 6.05 11.68
CA GLN A 90 7.39 5.61 11.14
C GLN A 90 7.28 4.07 11.11
N VAL A 91 8.34 3.35 10.74
CA VAL A 91 8.40 1.88 10.80
C VAL A 91 8.17 1.37 12.22
N LYS A 92 8.86 1.96 13.22
CA LYS A 92 8.67 1.61 14.65
C LYS A 92 7.25 1.89 15.14
N MET A 93 6.59 2.93 14.62
CA MET A 93 5.18 3.20 14.93
C MET A 93 4.28 2.09 14.41
N VAL A 94 4.53 1.58 13.20
CA VAL A 94 3.77 0.44 12.64
C VAL A 94 4.00 -0.83 13.46
N GLU A 95 5.22 -1.12 13.92
CA GLU A 95 5.48 -2.27 14.80
C GLU A 95 4.76 -2.17 16.15
N LYS A 96 4.71 -0.97 16.74
CA LYS A 96 3.95 -0.73 17.97
C LYS A 96 2.45 -0.94 17.73
N PHE A 97 1.95 -0.39 16.64
CA PHE A 97 0.56 -0.53 16.23
C PHE A 97 0.19 -1.99 15.93
N SER A 98 1.08 -2.75 15.28
CA SER A 98 0.89 -4.19 15.01
C SER A 98 0.67 -4.97 16.30
N ARG A 99 1.51 -4.75 17.32
CA ARG A 99 1.40 -5.42 18.63
C ARG A 99 0.09 -5.10 19.34
N GLN A 100 -0.39 -3.87 19.21
CA GLN A 100 -1.68 -3.46 19.78
C GLN A 100 -2.84 -4.10 19.01
N LEU A 101 -2.76 -4.15 17.68
CA LEU A 101 -3.80 -4.73 16.84
C LEU A 101 -3.96 -6.23 17.07
N GLU A 102 -2.84 -6.96 17.16
CA GLU A 102 -2.82 -8.41 17.37
C GLU A 102 -3.53 -8.84 18.68
N GLN A 103 -3.43 -8.01 19.73
CA GLN A 103 -4.17 -8.23 20.98
C GLN A 103 -5.70 -8.11 20.81
N MET A 104 -6.15 -7.32 19.84
CA MET A 104 -7.58 -7.09 19.57
C MET A 104 -8.13 -7.99 18.46
N VAL A 105 -7.27 -8.42 17.54
CA VAL A 105 -7.59 -9.25 16.37
C VAL A 105 -6.47 -10.27 16.22
N PRO A 106 -6.58 -11.46 16.83
CA PRO A 106 -5.58 -12.50 16.69
C PRO A 106 -5.41 -12.94 15.22
N GLY A 107 -4.19 -13.34 14.84
CA GLY A 107 -3.90 -13.84 13.49
C GLY A 107 -3.67 -12.75 12.42
N VAL A 108 -3.44 -11.50 12.83
CA VAL A 108 -3.09 -10.41 11.91
C VAL A 108 -1.85 -9.67 12.39
N ARG A 109 -1.17 -9.00 11.45
CA ARG A 109 -0.08 -8.08 11.74
C ARG A 109 -0.17 -6.83 10.86
N ALA A 110 0.35 -5.71 11.35
CA ALA A 110 0.48 -4.49 10.58
C ALA A 110 1.91 -4.36 10.03
N VAL A 111 2.03 -3.98 8.76
CA VAL A 111 3.31 -3.80 8.06
C VAL A 111 3.34 -2.47 7.31
N VAL A 112 4.54 -2.00 6.99
CA VAL A 112 4.73 -1.00 5.94
C VAL A 112 4.77 -1.77 4.63
N ALA A 113 4.01 -1.32 3.62
CA ALA A 113 4.04 -1.94 2.31
C ALA A 113 5.47 -1.97 1.78
N ASP A 114 5.88 -3.11 1.23
CA ASP A 114 7.23 -3.23 0.68
C ASP A 114 7.36 -2.32 -0.54
N GLU A 115 6.42 -2.43 -1.49
CA GLU A 115 6.47 -1.76 -2.79
C GLU A 115 5.33 -0.74 -3.03
N PRO A 116 5.54 0.33 -3.84
CA PRO A 116 4.48 1.27 -4.22
C PRO A 116 3.33 0.65 -5.02
N SER A 117 3.60 -0.43 -5.75
CA SER A 117 2.60 -1.17 -6.53
C SER A 117 1.49 -1.76 -5.68
N VAL A 118 1.79 -2.17 -4.44
CA VAL A 118 0.80 -2.61 -3.44
C VAL A 118 -0.25 -1.53 -3.21
N TRP A 119 0.19 -0.28 -2.99
CA TRP A 119 -0.73 0.84 -2.83
C TRP A 119 -1.44 1.22 -4.13
N GLY A 120 -0.80 1.01 -5.28
CA GLY A 120 -1.42 1.12 -6.60
C GLY A 120 -2.64 0.22 -6.74
N GLU A 121 -2.49 -1.08 -6.44
CA GLU A 121 -3.59 -2.04 -6.48
C GLU A 121 -4.69 -1.65 -5.49
N ILE A 122 -4.34 -1.36 -4.23
CA ILE A 122 -5.31 -0.96 -3.20
C ILE A 122 -6.08 0.29 -3.63
N TYR A 123 -5.39 1.29 -4.19
CA TYR A 123 -6.01 2.53 -4.66
C TYR A 123 -7.08 2.23 -5.71
N TYR A 124 -6.78 1.42 -6.74
CA TYR A 124 -7.74 1.15 -7.80
C TYR A 124 -8.86 0.21 -7.38
N LEU A 125 -8.57 -0.78 -6.54
CA LEU A 125 -9.61 -1.63 -5.96
C LEU A 125 -10.59 -0.79 -5.13
N HIS A 126 -10.09 0.17 -4.35
CA HIS A 126 -10.92 1.11 -3.58
C HIS A 126 -11.72 2.04 -4.50
N PHE A 127 -11.05 2.65 -5.47
CA PHE A 127 -11.65 3.59 -6.41
C PHE A 127 -12.79 2.95 -7.21
N ASP A 128 -12.55 1.74 -7.75
CA ASP A 128 -13.54 1.00 -8.52
C ASP A 128 -14.72 0.56 -7.63
N ALA A 129 -14.44 0.07 -6.41
CA ALA A 129 -15.47 -0.40 -5.48
C ALA A 129 -16.40 0.71 -4.96
N LEU A 130 -15.92 1.96 -4.90
CA LEU A 130 -16.66 3.10 -4.36
C LEU A 130 -17.09 4.11 -5.43
N GLY A 131 -17.03 3.76 -6.72
CA GLY A 131 -17.52 4.62 -7.79
C GLY A 131 -16.72 5.91 -7.98
N GLY A 132 -15.41 5.86 -7.69
CA GLY A 132 -14.49 6.97 -7.93
C GLY A 132 -14.03 7.75 -6.69
N GLU A 133 -14.30 7.26 -5.49
CA GLU A 133 -13.73 7.84 -4.27
C GLU A 133 -12.20 7.64 -4.23
N VAL A 134 -11.45 8.74 -4.06
CA VAL A 134 -9.99 8.70 -4.02
C VAL A 134 -9.48 8.36 -2.63
N LEU A 135 -8.59 7.35 -2.56
CA LEU A 135 -7.98 6.91 -1.30
C LEU A 135 -6.86 7.85 -0.81
N PHE A 136 -6.04 8.33 -1.74
CA PHE A 136 -4.96 9.30 -1.50
C PHE A 136 -5.21 10.55 -2.35
N GLY A 137 -5.03 11.74 -1.80
CA GLY A 137 -5.19 12.99 -2.54
C GLY A 137 -5.67 14.16 -1.68
N PRO A 138 -5.48 15.41 -2.14
CA PRO A 138 -5.97 16.60 -1.45
C PRO A 138 -7.52 16.57 -1.30
N PRO A 139 -8.07 17.06 -0.18
CA PRO A 139 -7.37 17.67 0.96
C PRO A 139 -6.88 16.67 2.02
N LYS A 140 -7.12 15.37 1.86
CA LYS A 140 -6.99 14.39 2.94
C LYS A 140 -5.55 13.95 3.16
N PHE A 141 -4.89 13.44 2.12
CA PHE A 141 -3.65 12.68 2.27
C PHE A 141 -2.71 12.91 1.09
N LEU A 142 -1.41 13.09 1.38
CA LEU A 142 -0.43 13.38 0.34
C LEU A 142 0.39 12.14 0.00
N TYR A 143 1.21 11.59 0.90
CA TYR A 143 2.01 10.40 0.58
C TYR A 143 2.16 9.46 1.77
N THR A 144 2.27 8.16 1.48
CA THR A 144 2.76 7.14 2.43
C THR A 144 4.11 6.61 1.98
N ILE A 145 4.98 6.28 2.93
CA ILE A 145 6.24 5.55 2.66
C ILE A 145 5.99 4.09 2.27
N THR A 146 6.95 3.51 1.56
CA THR A 146 7.14 2.06 1.41
C THR A 146 8.54 1.67 1.89
N ARG A 147 8.86 0.36 1.90
CA ARG A 147 10.22 -0.11 2.29
C ARG A 147 11.22 -0.09 1.13
N THR A 148 10.75 -0.02 -0.12
CA THR A 148 11.58 0.17 -1.31
C THR A 148 12.50 1.39 -1.17
N GLN A 149 13.78 1.20 -1.49
CA GLN A 149 14.70 2.31 -1.74
C GLN A 149 14.54 2.79 -3.17
N ALA A 150 14.20 4.07 -3.32
CA ALA A 150 14.26 4.80 -4.58
C ALA A 150 15.64 5.46 -4.74
N GLU A 151 15.95 5.93 -5.95
CA GLU A 151 17.25 6.56 -6.26
C GLU A 151 17.63 7.72 -5.34
N CYS A 152 16.64 8.45 -4.81
CA CYS A 152 16.84 9.59 -3.93
C CYS A 152 16.37 9.35 -2.48
N GLY A 153 16.13 8.11 -2.07
CA GLY A 153 15.73 7.80 -0.68
C GLY A 153 14.66 6.72 -0.63
N PHE A 154 13.54 6.98 0.04
CA PHE A 154 12.45 6.00 0.14
C PHE A 154 11.45 6.18 -0.99
N ALA A 155 10.91 5.09 -1.52
CA ALA A 155 9.77 5.21 -2.39
C ALA A 155 8.53 5.63 -1.58
N VAL A 156 7.71 6.46 -2.20
CA VAL A 156 6.47 6.96 -1.63
C VAL A 156 5.34 6.81 -2.63
N PHE A 157 4.11 6.68 -2.11
CA PHE A 157 2.91 6.56 -2.92
C PHE A 157 1.82 7.52 -2.42
N GLY A 158 1.12 8.19 -3.34
CA GLY A 158 -0.06 8.97 -3.00
C GLY A 158 -0.37 10.08 -4.00
N CYS A 159 -0.83 11.23 -3.52
CA CYS A 159 -1.09 12.45 -4.28
C CYS A 159 -1.96 12.20 -5.52
N ALA A 160 -3.03 11.43 -5.35
CA ALA A 160 -3.90 11.15 -6.48
C ALA A 160 -4.72 12.40 -6.86
N ARG A 161 -4.86 12.58 -8.16
CA ARG A 161 -5.70 13.62 -8.75
C ARG A 161 -6.85 12.97 -9.49
N THR A 162 -8.06 13.46 -9.29
CA THR A 162 -9.24 12.98 -10.01
C THR A 162 -8.98 13.02 -11.52
N GLY A 163 -9.19 11.89 -12.20
CA GLY A 163 -8.94 11.73 -13.64
C GLY A 163 -7.48 11.55 -14.06
N ARG A 164 -6.50 11.63 -13.14
CA ARG A 164 -5.08 11.39 -13.44
C ARG A 164 -4.44 10.30 -12.58
N GLY A 165 -5.11 9.91 -11.50
CA GLY A 165 -4.70 8.87 -10.56
C GLY A 165 -3.48 9.24 -9.70
N PRO A 166 -2.87 8.25 -9.04
CA PRO A 166 -1.86 8.44 -8.00
C PRO A 166 -0.45 8.67 -8.57
N SER A 167 0.47 9.00 -7.68
CA SER A 167 1.89 9.17 -7.95
C SER A 167 2.70 8.16 -7.15
N ALA A 168 3.73 7.59 -7.78
CA ALA A 168 4.78 6.82 -7.12
C ALA A 168 6.13 7.52 -7.39
N ASP A 169 6.82 7.95 -6.35
CA ASP A 169 8.01 8.78 -6.46
C ASP A 169 9.08 8.37 -5.44
N GLY A 170 10.30 8.87 -5.58
CA GLY A 170 11.32 8.82 -4.54
C GLY A 170 11.27 10.05 -3.65
N TRP A 171 11.54 9.88 -2.36
CA TRP A 171 11.51 10.95 -1.37
C TRP A 171 12.79 10.98 -0.53
N VAL A 172 13.38 12.19 -0.43
CA VAL A 172 14.52 12.50 0.43
C VAL A 172 14.01 13.14 1.73
N PRO A 173 14.35 12.63 2.92
CA PRO A 173 13.92 13.21 4.20
C PRO A 173 14.31 14.68 4.42
N GLU A 174 15.47 15.07 3.89
CA GLU A 174 16.06 16.41 4.04
C GLU A 174 15.29 17.50 3.29
N ARG A 175 14.38 17.14 2.38
CA ARG A 175 13.53 18.10 1.65
C ARG A 175 12.31 18.59 2.45
N HIS A 176 12.21 18.23 3.74
CA HIS A 176 11.19 18.71 4.69
C HIS A 176 9.78 18.86 4.09
N LEU A 177 9.29 17.82 3.43
CA LEU A 177 7.88 17.81 3.02
C LEU A 177 7.05 17.33 4.22
N PRO A 178 6.14 18.16 4.79
CA PRO A 178 5.21 17.75 5.86
C PRO A 178 4.11 16.79 5.34
N SER A 179 4.35 16.13 4.22
CA SER A 179 3.36 15.50 3.34
C SER A 179 3.49 13.98 3.31
N VAL A 180 4.43 13.40 4.05
CA VAL A 180 4.69 11.96 4.06
C VAL A 180 4.42 11.38 5.45
N GLY A 181 3.35 10.60 5.57
CA GLY A 181 3.03 9.82 6.77
C GLY A 181 3.25 8.33 6.53
N VAL A 182 2.84 7.50 7.49
CA VAL A 182 2.77 6.04 7.27
C VAL A 182 1.35 5.53 7.39
N ALA A 183 0.89 4.87 6.33
CA ALA A 183 -0.32 4.08 6.34
C ALA A 183 0.03 2.62 6.64
N PRO A 184 -0.44 2.03 7.76
CA PRO A 184 -0.18 0.64 8.04
C PRO A 184 -1.05 -0.25 7.14
N LEU A 185 -0.45 -1.29 6.60
CA LEU A 185 -1.14 -2.33 5.86
C LEU A 185 -1.35 -3.53 6.78
N ILE A 186 -2.59 -3.95 7.00
CA ILE A 186 -2.88 -5.14 7.79
C ILE A 186 -2.82 -6.35 6.87
N VAL A 187 -2.13 -7.40 7.30
CA VAL A 187 -2.00 -8.65 6.55
C VAL A 187 -2.26 -9.84 7.48
N PRO A 188 -2.67 -11.01 6.96
CA PRO A 188 -2.69 -12.25 7.72
C PRO A 188 -1.29 -12.56 8.31
N ALA A 189 -1.25 -12.98 9.57
CA ALA A 189 -0.01 -13.35 10.25
C ALA A 189 0.49 -14.74 9.80
#